data_AF-A0A8X8D4P5-F1
#
_entry.id   AF-A0A8X8D4P5-F1
#
_cell.length_a   1.000
_cell.length_b   1.000
_cell.length_c   1.000
_cell.angle_alpha   90.00
_cell.angle_beta   90.00
_cell.angle_gamma   90.00
#
_symmetry.space_group_name_H-M   'P 1'
#
loop_
_entity.id
_entity.type
_entity.pdbx_description
1 polymer ?
#
loop_
_entity_poly.entity_id
_entity_poly.type
_entity_poly.pdbx_seq_one_letter_code
_entity_poly.pdbx_strand_id
1 'polypeptide(L)'
;MNHIHPPLRVVCVDYLRPDLDNSVNFLEAALLSSSFRSSPRPSKPLKVVIAGAGLAGLSTVKYLADAGHKPVLLEARDVLGGKEYYDPKQSMLELVFAPAEEWISRSDSEIIDAAMGELAKLFPDEISTDQSKAKIVKYHVVKTPRSVYRTVPNCEPCRPLQRSPIEGFYLSGDYTKQKYLASMEGAVLSEKLRAQAIVQDYELLVARGQ
;
A
#
# COMPACT_ATOMS: atom_id res chain seq x y z
N MET A 1 15.02 5.49 -52.45
CA MET A 1 13.72 6.06 -52.07
C MET A 1 13.61 5.98 -50.55
N ASN A 2 13.68 7.11 -49.85
CA ASN A 2 13.60 7.17 -48.39
C ASN A 2 12.14 7.01 -47.97
N HIS A 3 11.78 5.88 -47.37
CA HIS A 3 10.48 5.70 -46.75
C HIS A 3 10.47 6.47 -45.42
N ILE A 4 9.91 7.68 -45.44
CA ILE A 4 9.62 8.45 -44.24
C ILE A 4 8.36 7.83 -43.64
N HIS A 5 8.53 7.03 -42.58
CA HIS A 5 7.40 6.57 -41.78
C HIS A 5 6.75 7.79 -41.10
N PRO A 6 5.41 7.89 -41.08
CA PRO A 6 4.74 8.96 -40.35
C PRO A 6 5.13 8.87 -38.87
N PRO A 7 5.30 10.01 -38.18
CA PRO A 7 5.66 10.03 -36.76
C PRO A 7 4.61 9.26 -35.95
N LEU A 8 5.08 8.38 -35.04
CA LEU A 8 4.25 7.65 -34.10
C LEU A 8 3.40 8.64 -33.30
N ARG A 9 2.08 8.58 -33.48
CA ARG A 9 1.14 9.40 -32.70
C ARG A 9 0.87 8.70 -31.38
N VAL A 10 1.62 9.09 -30.33
CA VAL A 10 1.33 8.68 -28.96
C VAL A 10 0.08 9.41 -28.49
N VAL A 11 -0.94 8.67 -28.09
CA VAL A 11 -2.18 9.22 -27.53
C VAL A 11 -2.34 8.65 -26.13
N CYS A 12 -2.29 9.49 -25.11
CA CYS A 12 -2.74 9.11 -23.77
C CYS A 12 -4.27 9.14 -23.78
N VAL A 13 -4.88 7.97 -23.70
CA VAL A 13 -6.33 7.83 -23.59
C VAL A 13 -6.59 7.04 -22.32
N ASP A 14 -7.47 7.56 -21.46
CA ASP A 14 -7.96 6.77 -20.34
C ASP A 14 -8.73 5.57 -20.91
N TYR A 15 -8.26 4.37 -20.58
CA TYR A 15 -9.03 3.17 -20.87
C TYR A 15 -10.35 3.23 -20.11
N LEU A 16 -11.43 2.81 -20.76
CA LEU A 16 -12.74 2.71 -20.11
C LEU A 16 -12.60 1.92 -18.81
N ARG A 17 -13.11 2.49 -17.71
CA ARG A 17 -13.08 1.84 -16.40
C ARG A 17 -13.70 0.44 -16.55
N PRO A 18 -12.95 -0.64 -16.24
CA PRO A 18 -13.51 -1.99 -16.32
C PRO A 18 -14.67 -2.15 -15.32
N ASP A 19 -15.56 -3.10 -15.59
CA ASP A 19 -16.66 -3.43 -14.67
C ASP A 19 -16.13 -4.14 -13.41
N LEU A 20 -15.65 -3.34 -12.46
CA LEU A 20 -15.09 -3.82 -11.20
C LEU A 20 -16.17 -4.11 -10.16
N ASP A 21 -17.30 -3.41 -10.26
CA ASP A 21 -18.33 -3.37 -9.21
C ASP A 21 -19.12 -4.70 -9.14
N ASN A 22 -19.12 -5.48 -10.23
CA ASN A 22 -19.72 -6.82 -10.28
C ASN A 22 -18.71 -7.96 -10.05
N SER A 23 -17.43 -7.64 -9.85
CA SER A 23 -16.42 -8.68 -9.62
C SER A 23 -16.62 -9.37 -8.27
N VAL A 24 -16.35 -10.67 -8.20
CA VAL A 24 -16.46 -11.47 -6.96
C VAL A 24 -15.63 -10.86 -5.83
N ASN A 25 -14.40 -10.43 -6.14
CA ASN A 25 -13.51 -9.81 -5.16
C ASN A 25 -14.10 -8.50 -4.59
N PHE A 26 -14.68 -7.66 -5.44
CA PHE A 26 -15.32 -6.43 -5.01
C PHE A 26 -16.54 -6.69 -4.13
N LEU A 27 -17.41 -7.62 -4.55
CA LEU A 27 -18.61 -7.99 -3.80
C LEU A 27 -18.26 -8.59 -2.43
N GLU A 28 -17.30 -9.51 -2.35
CA GLU A 28 -16.78 -10.06 -1.08
C GLU A 28 -16.24 -8.94 -0.17
N ALA A 29 -15.41 -8.05 -0.73
CA ALA A 29 -14.81 -6.95 0.00
C ALA A 29 -15.85 -5.94 0.50
N ALA A 30 -16.90 -5.68 -0.28
CA ALA A 30 -18.01 -4.79 0.03
C ALA A 30 -18.90 -5.38 1.12
N LEU A 31 -19.24 -6.67 1.03
CA LEU A 31 -20.00 -7.41 2.04
C LEU A 31 -19.28 -7.44 3.39
N LEU A 32 -17.97 -7.73 3.39
CA LEU A 32 -17.18 -7.70 4.62
C LEU A 32 -17.07 -6.28 5.20
N SER A 33 -17.04 -5.25 4.34
CA SER A 33 -17.03 -3.86 4.83
C SER A 33 -18.39 -3.41 5.38
N SER A 34 -19.50 -3.89 4.81
CA SER A 34 -20.84 -3.54 5.26
C SER A 34 -21.19 -4.22 6.57
N SER A 35 -20.70 -5.45 6.81
CA SER A 35 -20.95 -6.20 8.03
C SER A 35 -20.48 -5.46 9.30
N PHE A 36 -19.36 -4.74 9.25
CA PHE A 36 -18.92 -3.91 10.37
C PHE A 36 -19.90 -2.77 10.66
N ARG A 37 -20.41 -2.10 9.62
CA ARG A 37 -21.36 -0.99 9.79
C ARG A 37 -22.72 -1.45 10.30
N SER A 38 -23.18 -2.62 9.86
CA SER A 38 -24.48 -3.19 10.23
C SER A 38 -24.43 -4.04 11.51
N SER A 39 -23.24 -4.30 12.06
CA SER A 39 -23.10 -5.08 13.30
C SER A 39 -23.80 -4.40 14.48
N PRO A 40 -24.41 -5.18 15.41
CA PRO A 40 -24.92 -4.65 16.66
C PRO A 40 -23.81 -3.92 17.42
N ARG A 41 -24.12 -2.73 17.93
CA ARG A 41 -23.13 -1.92 18.65
C ARG A 41 -22.79 -2.61 19.98
N PRO A 42 -21.50 -2.68 20.36
CA PRO A 42 -21.09 -3.30 21.62
C PRO A 42 -21.65 -2.50 22.81
N SER A 43 -22.21 -3.22 23.79
CA SER A 43 -22.67 -2.62 25.05
C SER A 43 -21.53 -1.93 25.82
N LYS A 44 -20.30 -2.45 25.68
CA LYS A 44 -19.08 -1.91 26.27
C LYS A 44 -17.99 -1.78 25.18
N PRO A 45 -17.89 -0.62 24.49
CA PRO A 45 -16.91 -0.42 23.44
C PRO A 45 -15.46 -0.66 23.90
N LEU A 46 -14.76 -1.59 23.26
CA LEU A 46 -13.33 -1.82 23.48
C LEU A 46 -12.50 -0.59 23.11
N LYS A 47 -11.47 -0.30 23.91
CA LYS A 47 -10.39 0.62 23.55
C LYS A 47 -9.25 -0.18 22.95
N VAL A 48 -9.02 -0.02 21.65
CA VAL A 48 -8.05 -0.82 20.89
C VAL A 48 -6.89 0.06 20.49
N VAL A 49 -5.65 -0.34 20.80
CA VAL A 49 -4.45 0.37 20.32
C VAL A 49 -3.98 -0.26 19.00
N ILE A 50 -3.71 0.58 18.02
CA ILE A 50 -3.17 0.22 16.71
C ILE A 50 -1.84 0.93 16.55
N ALA A 51 -0.77 0.17 16.36
CA ALA A 51 0.57 0.71 16.09
C ALA A 51 0.88 0.60 14.58
N GLY A 52 1.24 1.74 13.98
CA GLY A 52 1.50 1.93 12.56
C GLY A 52 0.32 2.55 11.82
N ALA A 53 0.52 3.71 11.18
CA ALA A 53 -0.47 4.44 10.38
C ALA A 53 -0.19 4.37 8.86
N GLY A 54 0.28 3.20 8.40
CA GLY A 54 0.16 2.85 6.99
C GLY A 54 -1.28 2.53 6.61
N LEU A 55 -1.49 2.13 5.35
CA LEU A 55 -2.80 1.63 4.88
C LEU A 55 -3.34 0.55 5.85
N ALA A 56 -2.42 -0.35 6.23
CA ALA A 56 -2.39 -1.34 7.33
C ALA A 56 -3.05 -1.01 8.69
N GLY A 57 -3.01 0.26 9.09
CA GLY A 57 -3.52 0.70 10.38
C GLY A 57 -4.70 1.62 10.26
N LEU A 58 -4.70 2.46 9.22
CA LEU A 58 -5.79 3.39 8.94
C LEU A 58 -7.09 2.65 8.62
N SER A 59 -7.06 1.57 7.84
CA SER A 59 -8.30 0.82 7.56
C SER A 59 -8.77 0.06 8.80
N THR A 60 -7.87 -0.46 9.63
CA THR A 60 -8.20 -1.12 10.90
C THR A 60 -8.93 -0.16 11.83
N VAL A 61 -8.42 1.06 11.98
CA VAL A 61 -9.07 2.13 12.75
C VAL A 61 -10.48 2.38 12.21
N LYS A 62 -10.62 2.50 10.89
CA LYS A 62 -11.92 2.68 10.23
C LYS A 62 -12.88 1.53 10.56
N TYR A 63 -12.48 0.28 10.40
CA TYR A 63 -13.40 -0.86 10.58
C TYR A 63 -13.77 -1.10 12.04
N LEU A 64 -12.86 -0.85 12.98
CA LEU A 64 -13.17 -0.88 14.41
C LEU A 64 -14.11 0.26 14.82
N ALA A 65 -13.94 1.45 14.25
CA ALA A 65 -14.87 2.56 14.46
C ALA A 65 -16.25 2.26 13.85
N ASP A 66 -16.29 1.69 12.63
CA ASP A 66 -17.52 1.24 11.97
C ASP A 66 -18.27 0.22 12.83
N ALA A 67 -17.56 -0.68 13.52
CA ALA A 67 -18.11 -1.66 14.47
C ALA A 67 -18.49 -1.07 15.85
N GLY A 68 -18.18 0.20 16.11
CA GLY A 68 -18.55 0.89 17.36
C GLY A 68 -17.53 0.79 18.49
N HIS A 69 -16.29 0.41 18.20
CA HIS A 69 -15.17 0.44 19.16
C HIS A 69 -14.45 1.79 19.16
N LYS A 70 -13.50 1.97 20.10
CA LYS A 70 -12.70 3.19 20.29
C LYS A 70 -11.23 2.93 19.93
N PRO A 71 -10.85 2.97 18.65
CA PRO A 71 -9.47 2.77 18.23
C PRO A 71 -8.58 3.97 18.62
N VAL A 72 -7.32 3.69 18.95
CA VAL A 72 -6.24 4.67 19.16
C VAL A 72 -5.11 4.31 18.22
N LEU A 73 -4.82 5.19 17.26
CA LEU A 73 -3.75 5.00 16.28
C LEU A 73 -2.47 5.66 16.75
N LEU A 74 -1.37 4.92 16.72
CA LEU A 74 -0.02 5.39 17.04
C LEU A 74 0.85 5.25 15.80
N GLU A 75 1.55 6.32 15.41
CA GLU A 75 2.53 6.30 14.31
C GLU A 75 3.85 6.85 14.83
N ALA A 76 4.95 6.21 14.42
CA ALA A 76 6.28 6.59 14.87
C ALA A 76 6.81 7.84 14.13
N ARG A 77 6.30 8.11 12.93
CA ARG A 77 6.69 9.27 12.11
C ARG A 77 5.70 10.43 12.28
N ASP A 78 6.14 11.62 11.95
CA ASP A 78 5.27 12.82 11.93
C ASP A 78 4.32 12.87 10.72
N VAL A 79 4.28 11.80 9.92
CA VAL A 79 3.46 11.70 8.72
C VAL A 79 2.72 10.37 8.68
N LEU A 80 1.43 10.44 8.35
CA LEU A 80 0.62 9.26 8.04
C LEU A 80 0.96 8.76 6.62
N GLY A 81 0.65 7.49 6.32
CA GLY A 81 0.79 6.95 4.97
C GLY A 81 -0.11 7.64 3.93
N GLY A 82 0.27 7.58 2.65
CA GLY A 82 -0.58 8.01 1.52
C GLY A 82 -0.45 9.48 1.10
N LYS A 83 0.68 10.13 1.36
CA LYS A 83 0.91 11.51 0.91
C LYS A 83 1.28 11.52 -0.59
N GLU A 84 0.47 12.21 -1.39
CA GLU A 84 0.70 12.38 -2.83
C GLU A 84 1.28 13.77 -3.15
N TYR A 85 2.06 13.86 -4.22
CA TYR A 85 2.56 15.13 -4.78
C TYR A 85 1.89 15.41 -6.11
N TYR A 86 1.38 16.62 -6.30
CA TYR A 86 0.77 17.06 -7.56
C TYR A 86 1.19 18.50 -7.89
N ASP A 87 1.51 18.74 -9.16
CA ASP A 87 1.79 20.07 -9.70
C ASP A 87 1.06 20.23 -11.05
N PRO A 88 0.16 21.21 -11.22
CA PRO A 88 -0.59 21.38 -12.46
C PRO A 88 0.24 21.96 -13.62
N LYS A 89 1.47 22.44 -13.38
CA LYS A 89 2.31 23.11 -14.38
C LYS A 89 3.55 22.31 -14.77
N GLN A 90 3.84 21.23 -14.06
CA GLN A 90 5.05 20.44 -14.25
C GLN A 90 4.70 18.96 -14.38
N SER A 91 5.47 18.25 -15.19
CA SER A 91 5.39 16.80 -15.28
C SER A 91 6.16 16.16 -14.12
N MET A 92 5.69 15.01 -13.65
CA MET A 92 6.34 14.22 -12.60
C MET A 92 6.45 12.77 -13.08
N LEU A 93 7.62 12.17 -12.90
CA LEU A 93 7.86 10.75 -13.12
C LEU A 93 8.19 10.09 -11.78
N GLU A 94 7.33 9.17 -11.34
CA GLU A 94 7.59 8.31 -10.20
C GLU A 94 8.03 6.93 -10.70
N LEU A 95 9.17 6.46 -10.20
CA LEU A 95 9.87 5.29 -10.72
C LEU A 95 10.21 4.35 -9.57
N VAL A 96 9.95 3.06 -9.76
CA VAL A 96 10.42 2.03 -8.85
C VAL A 96 11.78 1.52 -9.34
N PHE A 97 12.83 1.74 -8.56
CA PHE A 97 14.16 1.23 -8.85
C PHE A 97 14.34 -0.15 -8.19
N ALA A 98 14.40 -1.22 -9.00
CA ALA A 98 14.58 -2.58 -8.51
C ALA A 98 15.34 -3.45 -9.54
N PRO A 99 16.15 -4.45 -9.11
CA PRO A 99 16.52 -4.78 -7.73
C PRO A 99 17.46 -3.73 -7.11
N ALA A 100 17.26 -3.42 -5.82
CA ALA A 100 17.92 -2.29 -5.16
C ALA A 100 19.04 -2.67 -4.18
N GLU A 101 19.40 -3.95 -4.08
CA GLU A 101 20.33 -4.45 -3.05
C GLU A 101 21.70 -3.74 -3.07
N GLU A 102 22.28 -3.53 -4.27
CA GLU A 102 23.55 -2.82 -4.47
C GLU A 102 23.40 -1.29 -4.61
N TRP A 103 22.16 -0.79 -4.61
CA TRP A 103 21.84 0.62 -4.84
C TRP A 103 21.44 1.34 -3.55
N ILE A 104 20.96 0.60 -2.55
CA ILE A 104 20.39 1.17 -1.32
C ILE A 104 21.40 2.04 -0.54
N SER A 105 22.69 1.71 -0.64
CA SER A 105 23.79 2.43 0.00
C SER A 105 24.43 3.52 -0.87
N ARG A 106 24.08 3.61 -2.16
CA ARG A 106 24.65 4.60 -3.07
C ARG A 106 24.07 5.98 -2.81
N SER A 107 24.76 7.02 -3.29
CA SER A 107 24.27 8.39 -3.20
C SER A 107 23.01 8.59 -4.05
N ASP A 108 22.20 9.60 -3.70
CA ASP A 108 21.00 9.94 -4.47
C ASP A 108 21.37 10.36 -5.90
N SER A 109 22.49 11.06 -6.08
CA SER A 109 23.01 11.44 -7.41
C SER A 109 23.31 10.22 -8.28
N GLU A 110 23.97 9.19 -7.74
CA GLU A 110 24.26 7.97 -8.50
C GLU A 110 22.99 7.24 -8.94
N ILE A 111 21.95 7.24 -8.09
CA ILE A 111 20.65 6.65 -8.41
C ILE A 111 19.94 7.45 -9.50
N ILE A 112 19.98 8.79 -9.42
CA ILE A 112 19.39 9.68 -10.43
C ILE A 112 20.12 9.54 -11.77
N ASP A 113 21.45 9.50 -11.78
CA ASP A 113 22.24 9.33 -13.00
C ASP A 113 21.92 8.00 -13.69
N ALA A 114 21.81 6.91 -12.93
CA ALA A 114 21.40 5.61 -13.45
C ALA A 114 19.97 5.63 -14.00
N ALA A 115 19.02 6.24 -13.28
CA ALA A 115 17.64 6.38 -13.73
C ALA A 115 17.53 7.22 -15.01
N MET A 116 18.28 8.32 -15.12
CA MET A 116 18.35 9.15 -16.31
C MET A 116 18.95 8.39 -17.50
N GLY A 117 19.93 7.52 -17.26
CA GLY A 117 20.48 6.63 -18.28
C GLY A 117 19.44 5.69 -18.89
N GLU A 118 18.52 5.15 -18.08
CA GLU A 118 17.40 4.32 -18.57
C GLU A 118 16.29 5.16 -19.21
N LEU A 119 15.94 6.31 -18.62
CA LEU A 119 14.92 7.20 -19.19
C LEU A 119 15.33 7.74 -20.57
N ALA A 120 16.62 8.03 -20.79
CA ALA A 120 17.11 8.46 -22.10
C ALA A 120 16.99 7.35 -23.17
N LYS A 121 16.93 6.07 -22.79
CA LYS A 121 16.65 4.96 -23.71
C LYS A 121 15.15 4.83 -23.99
N LEU A 122 14.30 5.08 -22.99
CA LEU A 122 12.84 4.99 -23.09
C LEU A 122 12.22 6.19 -23.83
N PHE A 123 12.79 7.37 -23.63
CA PHE A 123 12.33 8.65 -24.19
C PHE A 123 13.49 9.36 -24.90
N PRO A 124 14.03 8.75 -25.97
CA PRO A 124 15.23 9.25 -26.63
C PRO A 124 15.04 10.63 -27.26
N ASP A 125 13.81 11.04 -27.55
CA ASP A 125 13.48 12.31 -28.18
C ASP A 125 13.24 13.44 -27.17
N GLU A 126 12.86 13.11 -25.92
CA GLU A 126 12.45 14.05 -24.88
C GLU A 126 13.42 14.14 -23.70
N ILE A 127 14.14 13.07 -23.38
CA ILE A 127 15.04 12.98 -22.21
C ILE A 127 16.47 12.68 -22.67
N SER A 128 17.41 13.42 -22.09
CA SER A 128 18.84 13.19 -22.29
C SER A 128 19.58 13.27 -20.95
N THR A 129 20.64 12.48 -20.80
CA THR A 129 21.43 12.40 -19.56
C THR A 129 22.15 13.72 -19.23
N ASP A 130 22.49 14.51 -20.23
CA ASP A 130 23.10 15.84 -20.10
C ASP A 130 22.07 16.96 -19.83
N GLN A 131 20.78 16.62 -19.74
CA GLN A 131 19.67 17.57 -19.58
C GLN A 131 19.60 18.65 -20.68
N SER A 132 20.13 18.37 -21.88
CA SER A 132 19.96 19.24 -23.06
C SER A 132 18.50 19.31 -23.54
N LYS A 133 17.69 18.31 -23.19
CA LYS A 133 16.24 18.24 -23.49
C LYS A 133 15.39 18.58 -22.26
N ALA A 134 14.55 17.66 -21.78
CA ALA A 134 13.83 17.83 -20.52
C ALA A 134 14.81 17.95 -19.34
N LYS A 135 14.48 18.82 -18.38
CA LYS A 135 15.36 19.16 -17.24
C LYS A 135 14.75 18.72 -15.92
N ILE A 136 15.57 18.18 -15.05
CA ILE A 136 15.17 17.84 -13.68
C ILE A 136 15.09 19.14 -12.87
N VAL A 137 13.89 19.55 -12.50
CA VAL A 137 13.69 20.74 -11.65
C VAL A 137 14.00 20.44 -10.18
N LYS A 138 13.65 19.23 -9.74
CA LYS A 138 13.93 18.67 -8.42
C LYS A 138 13.79 17.15 -8.47
N TYR A 139 14.39 16.46 -7.52
CA TYR A 139 14.18 15.03 -7.32
C TYR A 139 14.02 14.72 -5.83
N HIS A 140 13.43 13.57 -5.54
CA HIS A 140 13.37 13.02 -4.21
C HIS A 140 13.56 11.51 -4.29
N VAL A 141 14.61 10.99 -3.64
CA VAL A 141 14.90 9.55 -3.62
C VAL A 141 14.45 8.99 -2.29
N VAL A 142 13.38 8.18 -2.31
CA VAL A 142 12.88 7.48 -1.11
C VAL A 142 13.48 6.09 -1.06
N LYS A 143 14.37 5.85 -0.10
CA LYS A 143 15.03 4.55 0.10
C LYS A 143 14.30 3.74 1.16
N THR A 144 13.70 2.63 0.75
CA THR A 144 13.01 1.70 1.66
C THR A 144 13.78 0.37 1.71
N PRO A 145 14.82 0.24 2.56
CA PRO A 145 15.71 -0.93 2.59
C PRO A 145 14.97 -2.23 2.99
N ARG A 146 13.87 -2.09 3.72
CA ARG A 146 13.02 -3.19 4.20
C ARG A 146 11.57 -2.83 3.88
N SER A 147 11.18 -3.01 2.62
CA SER A 147 9.82 -2.72 2.15
C SER A 147 8.87 -3.88 2.48
N VAL A 148 8.36 -4.57 1.46
CA VAL A 148 7.60 -5.82 1.60
C VAL A 148 8.56 -6.97 1.94
N TYR A 149 8.03 -8.02 2.57
CA TYR A 149 8.82 -9.22 2.78
C TYR A 149 9.23 -9.84 1.43
N ARG A 150 10.44 -10.40 1.36
CA ARG A 150 10.90 -11.08 0.13
C ARG A 150 10.16 -12.42 0.01
N THR A 151 9.29 -12.54 -0.99
CA THR A 151 8.47 -13.74 -1.24
C THR A 151 9.29 -14.86 -1.88
N VAL A 152 10.27 -15.40 -1.14
CA VAL A 152 11.03 -16.59 -1.56
C VAL A 152 10.22 -17.88 -1.34
N PRO A 153 10.54 -18.99 -2.02
CA PRO A 153 9.90 -20.27 -1.77
C PRO A 153 9.88 -20.63 -0.28
N ASN A 154 8.82 -21.31 0.17
CA ASN A 154 8.60 -21.74 1.56
C ASN A 154 8.32 -20.63 2.58
N CYS A 155 8.03 -19.39 2.18
CA CYS A 155 7.57 -18.34 3.12
C CYS A 155 6.12 -18.56 3.62
N GLU A 156 5.28 -19.24 2.85
CA GLU A 156 3.83 -19.31 3.08
C GLU A 156 3.43 -19.98 4.43
N PRO A 157 4.15 -21.00 4.95
CA PRO A 157 3.94 -21.54 6.30
C PRO A 157 4.34 -20.57 7.43
N CYS A 158 5.24 -19.62 7.17
CA CYS A 158 5.74 -18.67 8.17
C CYS A 158 4.82 -17.46 8.37
N ARG A 159 3.83 -17.26 7.49
CA ARG A 159 2.92 -16.12 7.56
C ARG A 159 1.92 -16.31 8.70
N PRO A 160 1.90 -15.44 9.72
CA PRO A 160 1.01 -15.60 10.87
C PRO A 160 -0.43 -15.24 10.52
N LEU A 161 -1.39 -15.88 11.18
CA LEU A 161 -2.79 -15.47 11.17
C LEU A 161 -2.97 -14.13 11.93
N GLN A 162 -4.09 -13.45 11.71
CA GLN A 162 -4.39 -12.17 12.36
C GLN A 162 -4.61 -12.30 13.88
N ARG A 163 -5.17 -13.43 14.33
CA ARG A 163 -5.29 -13.79 15.75
C ARG A 163 -4.00 -14.46 16.21
N SER A 164 -3.30 -13.86 17.18
CA SER A 164 -2.10 -14.45 17.76
C SER A 164 -2.43 -15.43 18.90
N PRO A 165 -1.47 -16.25 19.36
CA PRO A 165 -1.64 -17.08 20.55
C PRO A 165 -1.74 -16.27 21.86
N ILE A 166 -1.39 -14.99 21.84
CA ILE A 166 -1.42 -14.11 23.01
C ILE A 166 -2.79 -13.40 23.03
N GLU A 167 -3.55 -13.64 24.09
CA GLU A 167 -4.88 -13.05 24.24
C GLU A 167 -4.83 -11.51 24.23
N GLY A 168 -5.71 -10.92 23.42
CA GLY A 168 -5.77 -9.47 23.22
C GLY A 168 -4.67 -8.91 22.30
N PHE A 169 -3.81 -9.76 21.75
CA PHE A 169 -2.77 -9.35 20.79
C PHE A 169 -3.06 -9.88 19.39
N TYR A 170 -3.08 -8.97 18.42
CA TYR A 170 -3.47 -9.25 17.03
C TYR A 170 -2.46 -8.63 16.07
N LEU A 171 -2.33 -9.25 14.89
CA LEU A 171 -1.43 -8.83 13.83
C LEU A 171 -2.24 -8.35 12.61
N SER A 172 -1.74 -7.31 11.96
CA SER A 172 -2.22 -6.84 10.66
C SER A 172 -1.05 -6.39 9.80
N GLY A 173 -1.20 -6.53 8.48
CA GLY A 173 -0.17 -6.23 7.51
C GLY A 173 -0.17 -7.26 6.38
N ASP A 174 0.33 -6.84 5.23
CA ASP A 174 0.40 -7.66 4.02
C ASP A 174 1.16 -8.99 4.21
N TYR A 175 2.15 -9.00 5.13
CA TYR A 175 2.92 -10.18 5.54
C TYR A 175 2.10 -11.26 6.26
N THR A 176 0.99 -10.89 6.91
CA THR A 176 0.10 -11.86 7.58
C THR A 176 -0.59 -12.76 6.55
N LYS A 177 -1.16 -13.88 6.99
CA LYS A 177 -1.76 -14.92 6.14
C LYS A 177 -3.02 -14.39 5.43
N GLN A 178 -2.93 -14.20 4.11
CA GLN A 178 -4.03 -13.80 3.22
C GLN A 178 -3.68 -14.07 1.74
N LYS A 179 -4.69 -14.01 0.83
CA LYS A 179 -4.62 -14.51 -0.56
C LYS A 179 -4.03 -13.55 -1.61
N TYR A 180 -3.87 -12.27 -1.32
CA TYR A 180 -3.51 -11.19 -2.26
C TYR A 180 -2.04 -10.73 -2.18
N LEU A 181 -1.11 -11.61 -1.78
CA LEU A 181 0.34 -11.34 -1.75
C LEU A 181 0.72 -10.13 -0.86
N ALA A 182 2.01 -9.76 -0.87
CA ALA A 182 2.49 -8.54 -0.22
C ALA A 182 2.08 -7.31 -1.06
N SER A 183 0.85 -6.84 -0.89
CA SER A 183 0.25 -5.78 -1.71
C SER A 183 -0.66 -4.86 -0.89
N MET A 184 -1.09 -3.75 -1.48
CA MET A 184 -2.12 -2.88 -0.88
C MET A 184 -3.41 -3.65 -0.60
N GLU A 185 -3.85 -4.51 -1.51
CA GLU A 185 -5.03 -5.34 -1.31
C GLU A 185 -4.81 -6.35 -0.18
N GLY A 186 -3.63 -6.97 -0.12
CA GLY A 186 -3.26 -7.88 0.96
C GLY A 186 -3.21 -7.20 2.33
N ALA A 187 -2.72 -5.95 2.38
CA ALA A 187 -2.75 -5.10 3.55
C ALA A 187 -4.20 -4.86 4.00
N VAL A 188 -5.06 -4.36 3.10
CA VAL A 188 -6.47 -4.06 3.43
C VAL A 188 -7.25 -5.30 3.83
N LEU A 189 -7.05 -6.43 3.14
CA LEU A 189 -7.72 -7.69 3.49
C LEU A 189 -7.26 -8.18 4.87
N SER A 190 -5.96 -8.14 5.15
CA SER A 190 -5.42 -8.50 6.47
C SER A 190 -6.09 -7.72 7.60
N GLU A 191 -6.35 -6.43 7.39
CA GLU A 191 -7.02 -5.59 8.37
C GLU A 191 -8.48 -5.98 8.59
N LYS A 192 -9.21 -6.27 7.50
CA LYS A 192 -10.60 -6.73 7.62
C LYS A 192 -10.67 -8.04 8.41
N LEU A 193 -9.76 -8.98 8.14
CA LEU A 193 -9.66 -10.23 8.88
C LEU A 193 -9.29 -10.00 10.35
N ARG A 194 -8.41 -9.04 10.64
CA ARG A 194 -8.06 -8.65 12.02
C ARG A 194 -9.26 -8.06 12.76
N ALA A 195 -9.93 -7.08 12.16
CA ALA A 195 -11.11 -6.44 12.75
C ALA A 195 -12.21 -7.49 13.01
N GLN A 196 -12.42 -8.41 12.07
CA GLN A 196 -13.33 -9.54 12.23
C GLN A 196 -12.94 -10.42 13.43
N ALA A 197 -11.65 -10.78 13.57
CA ALA A 197 -11.19 -11.57 14.71
C ALA A 197 -11.42 -10.86 16.06
N ILE A 198 -11.16 -9.55 16.14
CA ILE A 198 -11.41 -8.76 17.35
C ILE A 198 -12.90 -8.74 17.72
N VAL A 199 -13.77 -8.54 16.72
CA VAL A 199 -15.23 -8.53 16.95
C VAL A 199 -15.74 -9.91 17.37
N GLN A 200 -15.20 -10.99 16.78
CA GLN A 200 -15.53 -12.36 17.19
C GLN A 200 -15.10 -12.68 18.61
N ASP A 201 -13.98 -12.12 19.05
CA ASP A 201 -13.42 -12.33 20.40
C ASP A 201 -14.00 -11.37 21.44
N TYR A 202 -14.99 -10.55 21.08
CA TYR A 202 -15.51 -9.45 21.92
C TYR A 202 -15.87 -9.87 23.34
N GLU A 203 -16.66 -10.93 23.52
CA GLU A 203 -17.11 -11.39 24.84
C GLU A 203 -15.92 -11.78 25.74
N LEU A 204 -14.92 -12.45 25.16
CA LEU A 204 -13.70 -12.85 25.85
C LEU A 204 -12.86 -11.62 26.23
N LEU A 205 -12.72 -10.65 25.33
CA LEU A 205 -11.97 -9.43 25.58
C LEU A 205 -12.63 -8.52 26.64
N VAL A 206 -13.97 -8.48 26.70
CA VAL A 206 -14.70 -7.71 27.71
C VAL A 206 -14.56 -8.35 29.09
N ALA A 207 -14.56 -9.67 29.19
CA ALA A 207 -14.40 -10.39 30.46
C ALA A 207 -13.05 -10.10 31.14
N ARG A 208 -11.98 -9.88 30.35
CA ARG A 208 -10.64 -9.51 30.86
C ARG A 208 -10.55 -8.09 31.42
N GLY A 209 -11.43 -7.19 30.96
CA GLY A 209 -11.45 -5.79 31.40
C GLY A 209 -12.21 -5.56 32.72
N GLN A 210 -12.63 -6.63 33.40
CA GLN A 210 -13.18 -6.64 34.75
C GLN A 210 -12.07 -7.02 35.74
#